data_AF-A0AAE6ZC97-F1
#
_entry.id   AF-A0AAE6ZC97-F1
#
_cell.length_a   1.000
_cell.length_b   1.000
_cell.length_c   1.000
_cell.angle_alpha   90.00
_cell.angle_beta   90.00
_cell.angle_gamma   90.00
#
_symmetry.space_group_name_H-M   'P 1'
#
loop_
_entity.id
_entity.type
_entity.pdbx_description
1 polymer ?
#
loop_
_entity_poly.entity_id
_entity_poly.type
_entity_poly.pdbx_seq_one_letter_code
_entity_poly.pdbx_strand_id
1 'polypeptide(L)' 'MNHFSLEGEHVKIDYSNPALPPAARNFMPDVYRDGPEYFCVLGAGSDAVILGTGNSAEEAINAWEEAYHLKAGR' A
#
# COMPACT_ATOMS: atom_id res chain seq x y z
N MET A 1 -0.72 -23.79 -0.35
CA MET A 1 -0.18 -22.41 -0.34
C MET A 1 -1.36 -21.47 -0.51
N ASN A 2 -1.60 -20.56 0.45
CA ASN A 2 -2.66 -19.57 0.33
C ASN A 2 -2.27 -18.56 -0.75
N HIS A 3 -2.81 -18.75 -1.95
CA HIS A 3 -2.76 -17.77 -3.01
C HIS A 3 -3.63 -16.60 -2.53
N PHE A 4 -3.01 -15.50 -2.13
CA PHE A 4 -3.72 -14.23 -1.94
C PHE A 4 -4.16 -13.75 -3.32
N SER A 5 -5.27 -14.29 -3.84
CA SER A 5 -6.00 -13.64 -4.92
C SER A 5 -6.58 -12.37 -4.31
N LEU A 6 -5.89 -11.24 -4.46
CA LEU A 6 -6.56 -9.96 -4.37
C LEU A 6 -7.49 -9.90 -5.60
N GLU A 7 -8.72 -10.40 -5.45
CA GLU A 7 -9.83 -10.16 -6.38
C GLU A 7 -10.33 -8.70 -6.31
N GLY A 8 -9.60 -7.84 -5.60
CA GLY A 8 -9.85 -6.42 -5.46
C GLY A 8 -9.46 -5.63 -6.71
N GLU A 9 -10.20 -4.55 -6.97
CA GLU A 9 -9.93 -3.65 -8.09
C GLU A 9 -8.60 -2.92 -7.86
N HIS A 10 -7.66 -3.02 -8.81
CA HIS A 10 -6.41 -2.28 -8.74
C HIS A 10 -6.67 -0.78 -8.98
N VAL A 11 -6.40 0.01 -7.94
CA VAL A 11 -6.63 1.45 -7.91
C VAL A 11 -5.40 2.15 -8.49
N LYS A 12 -5.59 2.89 -9.59
CA LYS A 12 -4.53 3.73 -10.14
C LYS A 12 -4.28 4.93 -9.24
N ILE A 13 -3.07 5.04 -8.70
CA ILE A 13 -2.62 6.16 -7.89
C ILE A 13 -1.71 7.06 -8.72
N ASP A 14 -1.94 8.37 -8.66
CA ASP A 14 -1.02 9.35 -9.24
C ASP A 14 0.13 9.62 -8.26
N TYR A 15 1.22 8.87 -8.39
CA TYR A 15 2.43 9.04 -7.58
C TYR A 15 3.21 10.32 -7.87
N SER A 16 2.81 11.07 -8.91
CA SER A 16 3.33 12.41 -9.19
C SER A 16 2.82 13.46 -8.21
N ASN A 17 1.72 13.18 -7.50
CA ASN A 17 1.10 14.10 -6.56
C ASN A 17 2.00 14.36 -5.34
N PRO A 18 2.50 15.59 -5.12
CA PRO A 18 3.39 15.91 -4.01
C PRO A 18 2.73 15.79 -2.62
N ALA A 19 1.39 15.67 -2.55
CA ALA A 19 0.67 15.41 -1.31
C ALA A 19 0.86 13.98 -0.79
N LEU A 20 1.32 13.05 -1.63
CA LEU A 20 1.57 11.68 -1.20
C LEU A 20 2.87 11.54 -0.39
N PRO A 21 2.93 10.58 0.53
CA PRO A 21 4.12 10.33 1.34
C PRO A 21 5.38 10.09 0.49
N PRO A 22 6.56 10.55 0.95
CA PRO A 22 7.77 10.51 0.15
C PRO A 22 8.24 9.08 -0.16
N ALA A 23 8.11 8.11 0.75
CA ALA A 23 8.48 6.74 0.42
C ALA A 23 7.42 6.10 -0.48
N ALA A 24 6.13 6.38 -0.26
CA ALA A 24 5.08 5.92 -1.17
C ALA A 24 5.32 6.41 -2.62
N ARG A 25 5.73 7.67 -2.81
CA ARG A 25 6.12 8.20 -4.14
C ARG A 25 7.38 7.56 -4.72
N ASN A 26 8.32 7.17 -3.85
CA ASN A 26 9.58 6.56 -4.28
C ASN A 26 9.42 5.09 -4.66
N PHE A 27 8.62 4.34 -3.90
CA PHE A 27 8.43 2.90 -4.07
C PHE A 27 7.22 2.54 -4.92
N MET A 28 6.25 3.46 -5.06
CA MET A 28 5.04 3.31 -5.86
C MET A 28 4.31 1.98 -5.57
N PRO A 29 3.84 1.76 -4.33
CA PRO A 29 3.17 0.51 -3.95
C PRO A 29 1.89 0.26 -4.77
N ASP A 30 1.46 -0.99 -4.86
CA ASP A 30 0.18 -1.31 -5.50
C ASP A 30 -0.96 -1.08 -4.50
N VAL A 31 -2.04 -0.44 -4.96
CA VAL A 31 -3.23 -0.21 -4.12
C VAL A 31 -4.40 -0.98 -4.68
N TYR A 32 -4.99 -1.83 -3.86
CA TYR A 32 -6.15 -2.64 -4.20
C TYR A 32 -7.34 -2.19 -3.38
N ARG A 33 -8.53 -2.28 -3.96
CA ARG A 33 -9.78 -2.06 -3.24
C ARG A 33 -10.52 -3.39 -3.12
N ASP A 34 -10.77 -3.81 -1.89
CA ASP A 34 -11.63 -4.96 -1.59
C ASP A 34 -12.86 -4.45 -0.82
N GLY A 35 -13.99 -4.35 -1.51
CA GLY A 35 -15.24 -3.81 -0.96
C GLY A 35 -15.11 -2.37 -0.44
N PRO A 36 -15.35 -2.12 0.86
CA PRO A 36 -15.22 -0.79 1.48
C PRO A 36 -13.77 -0.42 1.85
N GLU A 37 -12.85 -1.38 1.80
CA GLU A 37 -11.49 -1.22 2.30
C GLU A 37 -10.47 -1.11 1.15
N TYR A 38 -9.40 -0.36 1.41
CA TYR A 38 -8.26 -0.17 0.53
C TYR A 38 -7.03 -0.78 1.16
N PHE A 39 -6.23 -1.46 0.35
CA PHE A 39 -5.04 -2.20 0.72
C PHE A 39 -3.88 -1.67 -0.11
N CYS A 40 -2.89 -1.07 0.54
CA CYS A 40 -1.66 -0.63 -0.08
C CYS A 40 -0.57 -1.65 0.24
N VAL A 41 0.05 -2.24 -0.77
CA VAL A 41 1.03 -3.31 -0.59
C VAL A 41 2.27 -3.10 -1.45
N LEU A 42 3.44 -3.34 -0.86
CA LEU A 42 4.70 -3.43 -1.58
C LEU A 42 5.35 -4.79 -1.34
N GLY A 43 5.79 -5.45 -2.41
CA GLY A 43 6.51 -6.72 -2.33
C GLY A 43 5.60 -7.92 -2.03
N ALA A 44 4.37 -7.93 -2.56
CA ALA A 44 3.48 -9.08 -2.46
C ALA A 44 4.21 -10.38 -2.92
N GLY A 45 4.26 -11.39 -2.03
CA GLY A 45 4.99 -12.64 -2.26
C GLY A 45 6.40 -12.71 -1.66
N SER A 46 6.86 -11.67 -0.96
CA SER A 46 8.13 -11.67 -0.20
C SER A 46 7.87 -11.60 1.32
N ASP A 47 8.78 -12.15 2.12
CA ASP A 47 8.75 -12.07 3.60
C ASP A 47 8.84 -10.60 4.11
N ALA A 48 9.39 -9.73 3.26
CA ALA A 48 9.49 -8.30 3.49
C ALA A 48 8.22 -7.50 3.10
N VAL A 49 7.05 -8.14 2.97
CA VAL A 49 5.80 -7.42 2.64
C VAL A 49 5.53 -6.30 3.64
N ILE A 50 5.15 -5.14 3.11
CA ILE A 50 4.63 -4.01 3.89
C ILE A 50 3.21 -3.78 3.39
N LEU A 51 2.28 -3.76 4.33
CA LEU A 51 0.84 -3.61 4.08
C LEU A 51 0.33 -2.42 4.88
N GLY A 52 -0.41 -1.55 4.21
CA GLY A 52 -1.25 -0.52 4.83
C GLY A 52 -2.70 -0.72 4.44
N THR A 53 -3.62 -0.40 5.34
CA THR A 53 -5.06 -0.55 5.14
C THR A 53 -5.80 0.71 5.54
N GLY A 54 -6.90 1.02 4.86
CA GLY A 54 -7.72 2.19 5.19
C GLY A 54 -9.07 2.19 4.47
N ASN A 55 -9.93 3.16 4.79
CA ASN A 55 -11.24 3.31 4.13
C ASN A 55 -11.15 4.12 2.83
N SER A 56 -9.96 4.66 2.53
CA SER A 56 -9.63 5.37 1.30
C SER A 56 -8.20 5.01 0.85
N ALA A 57 -7.91 5.17 -0.43
CA ALA A 57 -6.56 4.93 -0.96
C ALA A 57 -5.49 5.75 -0.24
N GLU A 58 -5.78 7.01 0.09
CA GLU A 58 -4.87 7.89 0.84
C GLU A 58 -4.59 7.37 2.26
N GLU A 59 -5.60 6.86 2.96
CA GLU A 59 -5.42 6.26 4.29
C GLU A 59 -4.56 4.99 4.20
N ALA A 60 -4.83 4.13 3.23
CA ALA A 60 -4.05 2.91 3.03
C ALA A 60 -2.58 3.22 2.71
N ILE A 61 -2.31 4.24 1.89
CA ILE A 61 -0.96 4.70 1.56
C ILE A 61 -0.25 5.29 2.79
N ASN A 62 -0.93 6.10 3.60
CA ASN A 62 -0.35 6.63 4.83
C ASN A 62 -0.04 5.51 5.83
N ALA A 63 -0.96 4.57 6.04
CA ALA A 63 -0.74 3.42 6.91
C ALA A 63 0.44 2.56 6.41
N TRP A 64 0.59 2.42 5.09
CA TRP A 64 1.70 1.71 4.48
C TRP A 64 3.05 2.40 4.73
N GLU A 65 3.08 3.73 4.63
CA GLU A 65 4.27 4.54 4.94
C GLU A 65 4.66 4.41 6.41
N GLU A 66 3.69 4.49 7.33
CA GLU A 66 3.94 4.26 8.75
C GLU A 66 4.53 2.87 9.02
N ALA A 67 3.97 1.83 8.39
CA ALA A 67 4.49 0.47 8.48
C ALA A 67 5.90 0.35 7.88
N TYR A 68 6.19 1.07 6.79
CA TYR A 68 7.52 1.15 6.20
C TYR A 68 8.53 1.78 7.18
N HIS A 69 8.20 2.90 7.81
CA HIS A 69 9.07 3.54 8.80
C HIS A 69 9.34 2.65 10.02
N LEU A 70 8.29 1.99 10.54
CA LEU A 70 8.40 1.04 11.64
C LEU A 70 9.33 -0.14 11.28
N LYS A 71 9.20 -0.70 10.08
CA LYS A 71 10.02 -1.83 9.61
C LYS A 71 11.45 -1.41 9.25
N ALA A 72 11.63 -0.19 8.74
CA ALA A 72 12.93 0.39 8.46
C ALA A 72 13.68 0.85 9.72
N GLY A 73 13.03 0.86 10.89
CA GLY A 73 13.61 1.29 12.17
C GLY A 73 13.96 2.77 12.19
N ARG A 74 13.21 3.60 11.45
CA ARG A 74 13.45 5.04 11.29
C ARG A 74 12.42 5.88 12.01
#